data_AF-A0AAE3VCH2-F1
#
_entry.id   AF-A0AAE3VCH2-F1
#
_cell.length_a   1.000
_cell.length_b   1.000
_cell.length_c   1.000
_cell.angle_alpha   90.00
_cell.angle_beta   90.00
_cell.angle_gamma   90.00
#
_symmetry.space_group_name_H-M   'P 1'
#
loop_
_entity.id
_entity.type
_entity.pdbx_description
1 polymer ?
#
loop_
_entity_poly.entity_id
_entity_poly.type
_entity_poly.pdbx_seq_one_letter_code
_entity_poly.pdbx_strand_id
1 'polypeptide(L)'
;MIDFYYQLRQRMVDAMQASLKQIRQVLGFGVQEFGDLIGLTRQTINNLETQKNKMSSIQYIAVCAVIDNYVKDKPELLPILSTILCSNEDESSSNVFETIENGSLLKKWFMCFPDESKIFGFSSDMTSAIANEDFNNIAENYRVFLDQTVLFEDDFSNAIQPLALALKNRGNKFIVPLKVIEAIQHQLMSPNENDVSLAKNGMKLLMGMQNEELVDIRGEKNDVNIVSTFVSVFAKFKCVNRLAIITCDAKLAKQIMGLNNDALGGFNILVLKYSKANGFQKWEQEDLCDEEIEQSIMMNDNDELKPEDSSTAGLKGWESID
;
A
#
# COMPACT_ATOMS: atom_id res chain seq x y z
N MET A 1 18.99 -3.10 -6.73
CA MET A 1 18.43 -2.49 -5.50
C MET A 1 18.84 -1.02 -5.30
N ILE A 2 20.14 -0.66 -5.20
CA ILE A 2 20.59 0.76 -5.03
C ILE A 2 20.12 1.69 -6.17
N ASP A 3 20.06 1.16 -7.38
CA ASP A 3 19.72 1.92 -8.58
C ASP A 3 18.27 2.42 -8.59
N PHE A 4 17.29 1.61 -8.14
CA PHE A 4 15.87 2.02 -8.08
C PHE A 4 15.66 3.26 -7.18
N TYR A 5 16.13 3.20 -5.94
CA TYR A 5 15.95 4.30 -4.98
C TYR A 5 16.66 5.58 -5.43
N TYR A 6 17.82 5.44 -6.07
CA TYR A 6 18.54 6.55 -6.65
C TYR A 6 17.77 7.17 -7.82
N GLN A 7 17.29 6.35 -8.76
CA GLN A 7 16.48 6.79 -9.91
C GLN A 7 15.18 7.48 -9.47
N LEU A 8 14.49 6.92 -8.47
CA LEU A 8 13.27 7.53 -7.92
C LEU A 8 13.56 8.93 -7.36
N ARG A 9 14.63 9.08 -6.58
CA ARG A 9 15.06 10.39 -6.07
C ARG A 9 15.50 11.33 -7.18
N GLN A 10 16.16 10.84 -8.22
CA GLN A 10 16.53 11.67 -9.36
C GLN A 10 15.30 12.21 -10.08
N ARG A 11 14.28 11.38 -10.31
CA ARG A 11 12.98 11.83 -10.86
C ARG A 11 12.35 12.95 -10.02
N MET A 12 12.41 12.83 -8.69
CA MET A 12 11.89 13.88 -7.80
C MET A 12 12.63 15.21 -7.97
N VAL A 13 13.97 15.16 -8.10
CA VAL A 13 14.79 16.35 -8.32
C VAL A 13 14.48 16.99 -9.68
N ASP A 14 14.38 16.17 -10.73
CA ASP A 14 14.16 16.66 -12.10
C ASP A 14 12.79 17.31 -12.24
N ALA A 15 11.73 16.69 -11.72
CA ALA A 15 10.37 17.25 -11.72
C ALA A 15 10.25 18.52 -10.86
N MET A 16 10.93 18.58 -9.70
CA MET A 16 11.02 19.80 -8.89
C MET A 16 11.73 20.92 -9.64
N GLN A 17 12.82 20.61 -10.33
CA GLN A 17 13.55 21.60 -11.12
C GLN A 17 12.70 22.14 -12.27
N ALA A 18 12.00 21.27 -13.01
CA ALA A 18 11.07 21.68 -14.06
C ALA A 18 9.94 22.57 -13.52
N SER A 19 9.50 22.29 -12.30
CA SER A 19 8.42 23.01 -11.62
C SER A 19 8.85 24.27 -10.87
N LEU A 20 10.16 24.52 -10.70
CA LEU A 20 10.71 25.45 -9.70
C LEU A 20 10.14 26.87 -9.84
N LYS A 21 10.04 27.36 -11.07
CA LYS A 21 9.51 28.70 -11.36
C LYS A 21 8.03 28.82 -10.98
N GLN A 22 7.22 27.83 -11.33
CA GLN A 22 5.78 27.80 -11.04
C GLN A 22 5.54 27.70 -9.54
N ILE A 23 6.29 26.81 -8.86
CA ILE A 23 6.24 26.65 -7.40
C ILE A 23 6.57 27.97 -6.70
N ARG A 24 7.68 28.62 -7.06
CA ARG A 24 8.06 29.90 -6.46
C ARG A 24 6.96 30.96 -6.64
N GLN A 25 6.35 31.02 -7.83
CA GLN A 25 5.28 31.97 -8.13
C GLN A 25 3.99 31.67 -7.32
N VAL A 26 3.61 30.40 -7.16
CA VAL A 26 2.46 30.00 -6.34
C VAL A 26 2.67 30.33 -4.87
N LEU A 27 3.89 30.19 -4.37
CA LEU A 27 4.26 30.60 -3.01
C LEU A 27 4.33 32.13 -2.84
N GLY A 28 4.27 32.89 -3.94
CA GLY A 28 4.27 34.36 -3.94
C GLY A 28 5.65 35.00 -3.81
N PHE A 29 6.75 34.25 -4.00
CA PHE A 29 8.10 34.76 -3.78
C PHE A 29 8.74 35.38 -5.02
N GLY A 30 9.48 36.47 -4.81
CA GLY A 30 10.43 36.99 -5.81
C GLY A 30 11.64 36.07 -5.99
N VAL A 31 12.38 36.18 -7.11
CA VAL A 31 13.57 35.34 -7.37
C VAL A 31 14.66 35.55 -6.30
N GLN A 32 14.93 36.81 -5.93
CA GLN A 32 15.94 37.15 -4.92
C GLN A 32 15.50 36.66 -3.54
N GLU A 33 14.27 36.98 -3.14
CA GLU A 33 13.67 36.57 -1.87
C GLU A 33 13.71 35.04 -1.68
N PHE A 34 13.30 34.29 -2.70
CA PHE A 34 13.37 32.82 -2.65
C PHE A 34 14.81 32.31 -2.58
N GLY A 35 15.74 32.97 -3.29
CA GLY A 35 17.17 32.68 -3.18
C GLY A 35 17.68 32.88 -1.75
N ASP A 36 17.34 34.00 -1.12
CA ASP A 36 17.76 34.31 0.25
C ASP A 36 17.23 33.29 1.27
N LEU A 37 15.99 32.81 1.11
CA LEU A 37 15.40 31.77 1.96
C LEU A 37 16.13 30.41 1.85
N ILE A 38 16.59 30.05 0.66
CA ILE A 38 17.27 28.77 0.38
C ILE A 38 18.78 28.88 0.61
N GLY A 39 19.33 30.09 0.70
CA GLY A 39 20.77 30.35 0.78
C GLY A 39 21.47 30.32 -0.58
N LEU A 40 20.79 30.73 -1.65
CA LEU A 40 21.30 30.79 -3.02
C LEU A 40 21.21 32.21 -3.59
N THR A 41 22.13 32.55 -4.50
CA THR A 41 22.04 33.83 -5.21
C THR A 41 20.89 33.85 -6.20
N ARG A 42 20.36 35.04 -6.54
CA ARG A 42 19.37 35.21 -7.63
C ARG A 42 19.85 34.63 -8.96
N GLN A 43 21.13 34.73 -9.27
CA GLN A 43 21.69 34.14 -10.50
C GLN A 43 21.59 32.62 -10.47
N THR A 44 21.85 32.00 -9.32
CA THR A 44 21.72 30.55 -9.15
C THR A 44 20.28 30.10 -9.34
N ILE A 45 19.29 30.78 -8.73
CA ILE A 45 17.87 30.45 -8.91
C ILE A 45 17.46 30.58 -10.38
N ASN A 46 17.84 31.68 -11.05
CA ASN A 46 17.56 31.86 -12.48
C ASN A 46 18.15 30.72 -13.34
N ASN A 47 19.38 30.29 -13.05
CA ASN A 47 20.02 29.20 -13.77
C ASN A 47 19.33 27.85 -13.53
N LEU A 48 18.79 27.61 -12.32
CA LEU A 48 18.01 26.41 -12.01
C LEU A 48 16.66 26.43 -12.73
N GLU A 49 15.92 27.54 -12.68
CA GLU A 49 14.61 27.71 -13.35
C GLU A 49 14.72 27.62 -14.87
N THR A 50 15.84 28.04 -15.45
CA THR A 50 16.10 27.93 -16.90
C THR A 50 16.80 26.63 -17.29
N GLN A 51 17.00 25.72 -16.33
CA GLN A 51 17.69 24.44 -16.51
C GLN A 51 19.09 24.54 -17.11
N LYS A 52 19.74 25.70 -17.01
CA LYS A 52 21.15 25.89 -17.41
C LYS A 52 22.08 25.08 -16.51
N ASN A 53 21.75 24.98 -15.23
CA ASN A 53 22.45 24.16 -14.25
C ASN A 53 21.50 23.06 -13.76
N LYS A 54 22.01 21.85 -13.57
CA LYS A 54 21.23 20.78 -12.91
C LYS A 54 21.08 21.06 -11.41
N MET A 55 19.88 20.84 -10.88
CA MET A 55 19.60 20.89 -9.46
C MET A 55 20.28 19.71 -8.75
N SER A 56 20.98 20.00 -7.67
CA SER A 56 21.53 18.96 -6.78
C SER A 56 20.50 18.50 -5.74
N SER A 57 20.69 17.32 -5.16
CA SER A 57 19.81 16.83 -4.08
C SER A 57 19.77 17.76 -2.87
N ILE A 58 20.87 18.46 -2.56
CA ILE A 58 20.90 19.44 -1.46
C ILE A 58 19.98 20.63 -1.76
N GLN A 59 20.02 21.14 -2.99
CA GLN A 59 19.14 22.22 -3.43
C GLN A 59 17.68 21.79 -3.43
N TYR A 60 17.39 20.58 -3.90
CA TYR A 60 16.06 19.98 -3.82
C TYR A 60 15.54 19.93 -2.37
N ILE A 61 16.35 19.42 -1.44
CA ILE A 61 16.00 19.34 -0.01
C ILE A 61 15.73 20.73 0.55
N ALA A 62 16.56 21.72 0.22
CA ALA A 62 16.39 23.09 0.70
C ALA A 62 15.09 23.73 0.15
N VAL A 63 14.74 23.49 -1.12
CA VAL A 63 13.44 23.89 -1.68
C VAL A 63 12.28 23.21 -0.94
N CYS A 64 12.37 21.89 -0.71
CA CYS A 64 11.35 21.16 0.04
C CYS A 64 11.17 21.69 1.46
N ALA A 65 12.25 22.06 2.14
CA ALA A 65 12.18 22.64 3.48
C ALA A 65 11.40 23.97 3.51
N VAL A 66 11.61 24.84 2.51
CA VAL A 66 10.86 26.09 2.36
C VAL A 66 9.39 25.81 2.07
N ILE A 67 9.10 24.88 1.15
CA ILE A 67 7.72 24.49 0.81
C ILE A 67 7.00 23.93 2.04
N ASP A 68 7.60 22.93 2.70
CA ASP A 68 7.03 22.25 3.85
C ASP A 68 6.76 23.23 5.01
N ASN A 69 7.60 24.25 5.19
CA ASN A 69 7.34 25.29 6.16
C ASN A 69 6.15 26.18 5.77
N TYR A 70 6.01 26.51 4.48
CA TYR A 70 4.95 27.39 3.99
C TYR A 70 3.56 26.72 3.97
N VAL A 71 3.50 25.42 3.62
CA VAL A 71 2.25 24.66 3.60
C VAL A 71 1.71 24.34 5.00
N LYS A 72 2.53 24.44 6.06
CA LYS A 72 2.03 24.35 7.45
C LYS A 72 1.02 25.45 7.76
N ASP A 73 1.29 26.67 7.28
CA ASP A 73 0.41 27.82 7.49
C ASP A 73 -0.70 27.91 6.43
N LYS A 74 -0.47 27.28 5.25
CA LYS A 74 -1.37 27.31 4.08
C LYS A 74 -1.53 25.91 3.47
N PRO A 75 -2.25 25.00 4.13
CA PRO A 75 -2.39 23.62 3.68
C PRO A 75 -3.10 23.50 2.32
N GLU A 76 -3.90 24.50 1.93
CA GLU A 76 -4.58 24.57 0.63
C GLU A 76 -3.64 24.68 -0.57
N LEU A 77 -2.37 25.03 -0.36
CA LEU A 77 -1.36 25.09 -1.42
C LEU A 77 -0.83 23.71 -1.80
N LEU A 78 -0.91 22.73 -0.90
CA LEU A 78 -0.35 21.41 -1.13
C LEU A 78 -0.94 20.70 -2.36
N PRO A 79 -2.27 20.68 -2.59
CA PRO A 79 -2.85 20.09 -3.81
C PRO A 79 -2.41 20.81 -5.09
N ILE A 80 -2.23 22.13 -5.03
CA ILE A 80 -1.78 22.95 -6.17
C ILE A 80 -0.34 22.58 -6.52
N LEU A 81 0.53 22.51 -5.50
CA LEU A 81 1.94 22.13 -5.67
C LEU A 81 2.08 20.69 -6.18
N SER A 82 1.29 19.75 -5.65
CA SER A 82 1.22 18.37 -6.15
C SER A 82 0.82 18.34 -7.62
N THR A 83 -0.22 19.08 -8.01
CA THR A 83 -0.66 19.16 -9.42
C THR A 83 0.44 19.68 -10.34
N ILE A 84 1.14 20.75 -9.93
CA ILE A 84 2.25 21.33 -10.68
C ILE A 84 3.39 20.32 -10.84
N LEU A 85 3.79 19.66 -9.74
CA LEU A 85 4.86 18.67 -9.75
C LEU A 85 4.50 17.48 -10.65
N CYS A 86 3.30 16.92 -10.49
CA CYS A 86 2.81 15.82 -11.32
C CYS A 86 2.76 16.18 -12.81
N SER A 87 2.38 17.42 -13.15
CA SER A 87 2.29 17.87 -14.55
C SER A 87 3.66 17.99 -15.24
N ASN A 88 4.74 18.08 -14.45
CA ASN A 88 6.11 18.19 -14.94
C ASN A 88 6.94 16.93 -14.61
N GLU A 89 6.30 15.85 -14.14
CA GLU A 89 6.93 14.54 -14.12
C GLU A 89 6.91 13.95 -15.54
N ASP A 90 7.96 13.22 -15.91
CA ASP A 90 7.98 12.45 -17.15
C ASP A 90 6.78 11.47 -17.19
N GLU A 91 6.22 11.25 -18.39
CA GLU A 91 5.12 10.31 -18.64
C GLU A 91 5.52 8.88 -18.24
N SER A 92 5.31 8.56 -16.98
CA SER A 92 5.49 7.23 -16.41
C SER A 92 4.15 6.75 -15.85
N SER A 93 4.02 5.43 -15.66
CA SER A 93 2.77 4.81 -15.21
C SER A 93 2.32 5.22 -13.80
N SER A 94 3.18 5.89 -13.02
CA SER A 94 2.88 6.36 -11.66
C SER A 94 3.64 7.64 -11.33
N ASN A 95 2.90 8.68 -10.94
CA ASN A 95 3.45 9.97 -10.51
C ASN A 95 3.90 9.88 -9.05
N VAL A 96 5.15 10.28 -8.78
CA VAL A 96 5.73 10.28 -7.43
C VAL A 96 5.00 11.27 -6.51
N PHE A 97 4.55 12.40 -7.06
CA PHE A 97 3.92 13.48 -6.32
C PHE A 97 2.39 13.41 -6.27
N GLU A 98 1.76 12.37 -6.84
CA GLU A 98 0.30 12.17 -6.77
C GLU A 98 -0.18 12.12 -5.32
N THR A 99 0.65 11.56 -4.44
CA THR A 99 0.38 11.48 -3.01
C THR A 99 1.58 11.98 -2.21
N ILE A 100 1.51 13.25 -1.79
CA ILE A 100 2.44 13.86 -0.83
C ILE A 100 1.97 13.48 0.58
N GLU A 101 2.41 12.32 1.05
CA GLU A 101 2.07 11.77 2.37
C GLU A 101 2.30 12.79 3.49
N ASN A 102 1.31 12.94 4.38
CA ASN A 102 1.35 13.85 5.54
C ASN A 102 1.69 15.32 5.21
N GLY A 103 1.57 15.74 3.95
CA GLY A 103 1.82 17.10 3.50
C GLY A 103 3.27 17.57 3.52
N SER A 104 4.25 16.64 3.51
CA SER A 104 5.68 16.98 3.51
C SER A 104 6.43 16.34 2.34
N LEU A 105 7.03 17.19 1.51
CA LEU A 105 7.92 16.78 0.41
C LEU A 105 9.24 16.23 0.94
N LEU A 106 9.76 16.79 2.05
CA LEU A 106 10.95 16.23 2.71
C LEU A 106 10.70 14.82 3.20
N LYS A 107 9.55 14.58 3.82
CA LYS A 107 9.19 13.25 4.27
C LYS A 107 9.13 12.28 3.09
N LYS A 108 8.49 12.67 1.98
CA LYS A 108 8.46 11.86 0.74
C LYS A 108 9.88 11.53 0.24
N TRP A 109 10.81 12.47 0.33
CA TRP A 109 12.21 12.25 -0.04
C TRP A 109 12.89 11.19 0.83
N PHE A 110 12.75 11.30 2.15
CA PHE A 110 13.34 10.31 3.07
C PHE A 110 12.67 8.94 2.96
N MET A 111 11.39 8.89 2.59
CA MET A 111 10.74 7.64 2.21
C MET A 111 11.43 6.97 1.02
N CYS A 112 12.15 7.66 0.16
CA CYS A 112 12.82 7.01 -0.97
C CYS A 112 14.15 6.35 -0.58
N PHE A 113 14.42 6.12 0.70
CA PHE A 113 15.66 5.49 1.18
C PHE A 113 15.47 3.98 1.35
N PRO A 114 16.50 3.17 1.01
CA PRO A 114 16.40 1.70 1.02
C PRO A 114 16.36 1.08 2.41
N ASP A 115 16.86 1.78 3.43
CA ASP A 115 17.14 1.19 4.74
C ASP A 115 15.92 1.23 5.65
N GLU A 116 15.08 0.19 5.55
CA GLU A 116 13.91 0.00 6.41
C GLU A 116 14.30 -0.14 7.89
N SER A 117 15.45 -0.74 8.18
CA SER A 117 15.90 -1.00 9.55
C SER A 117 16.27 0.28 10.32
N LYS A 118 16.81 1.29 9.62
CA LYS A 118 17.16 2.59 10.22
C LYS A 118 16.02 3.60 10.23
N ILE A 119 15.01 3.41 9.40
CA ILE A 119 13.86 4.33 9.32
C ILE A 119 12.73 3.87 10.24
N PHE A 120 12.57 2.56 10.42
CA PHE A 120 11.37 2.01 11.06
C PHE A 120 11.59 1.25 12.36
N GLY A 121 12.83 1.06 12.82
CA GLY A 121 13.09 0.21 14.01
C GLY A 121 12.54 -1.22 13.86
N PHE A 122 12.12 -1.62 12.66
CA PHE A 122 11.67 -2.96 12.34
C PHE A 122 12.89 -3.85 12.39
N SER A 123 13.06 -4.56 13.50
CA SER A 123 14.03 -5.63 13.60
C SER A 123 13.76 -6.64 12.47
N SER A 124 14.81 -6.96 11.71
CA SER A 124 14.79 -8.04 10.71
C SER A 124 14.56 -9.41 11.33
N ASP A 125 14.90 -9.53 12.61
CA ASP A 125 14.62 -10.70 13.42
C ASP A 125 13.42 -10.38 14.28
N MET A 126 12.32 -11.09 14.08
CA MET A 126 11.66 -11.86 15.14
C MET A 126 10.31 -12.31 14.61
N THR A 127 10.08 -13.60 14.78
CA THR A 127 8.82 -14.35 14.73
C THR A 127 7.74 -13.84 15.71
N SER A 128 7.82 -12.58 16.15
CA SER A 128 7.02 -12.00 17.23
C SER A 128 5.90 -11.09 16.71
N ALA A 129 4.77 -11.15 17.39
CA ALA A 129 3.63 -10.26 17.18
C ALA A 129 4.04 -8.79 17.03
N ILE A 130 3.40 -8.08 16.11
CA ILE A 130 3.55 -6.63 15.88
C ILE A 130 3.18 -5.90 17.17
N ALA A 131 4.12 -5.12 17.70
CA ALA A 131 3.93 -4.35 18.92
C ALA A 131 3.29 -2.98 18.63
N ASN A 132 2.86 -2.29 19.68
CA ASN A 132 2.26 -0.95 19.53
C ASN A 132 3.23 0.09 18.92
N GLU A 133 4.54 -0.05 19.16
CA GLU A 133 5.55 0.84 18.58
C GLU A 133 5.61 0.68 17.05
N ASP A 134 5.44 -0.55 16.55
CA ASP A 134 5.39 -0.84 15.13
C ASP A 134 4.18 -0.20 14.46
N PHE A 135 3.03 -0.10 15.14
CA PHE A 135 1.85 0.56 14.57
C PHE A 135 2.07 2.04 14.30
N ASN A 136 2.84 2.74 15.13
CA ASN A 136 3.20 4.13 14.86
C ASN A 136 4.03 4.23 13.58
N ASN A 137 4.96 3.30 13.37
CA ASN A 137 5.78 3.24 12.16
C ASN A 137 4.95 2.85 10.93
N ILE A 138 4.03 1.90 11.06
CA ILE A 138 3.13 1.51 9.96
C ILE A 138 2.25 2.70 9.57
N ALA A 139 1.57 3.32 10.53
CA ALA A 139 0.70 4.47 10.30
C ALA A 139 1.42 5.67 9.70
N GLU A 140 2.72 5.81 10.01
CA GLU A 140 3.52 6.94 9.56
C GLU A 140 4.01 6.80 8.12
N ASN A 141 4.27 5.56 7.69
CA ASN A 141 5.14 5.28 6.56
C ASN A 141 4.53 4.35 5.51
N TYR A 142 3.40 3.70 5.82
CA TYR A 142 2.73 2.77 4.92
C TYR A 142 1.31 3.21 4.61
N ARG A 143 0.88 2.97 3.38
CA ARG A 143 -0.53 3.00 3.00
C ARG A 143 -1.14 1.64 3.32
N VAL A 144 -2.00 1.60 4.32
CA VAL A 144 -2.52 0.34 4.87
C VAL A 144 -3.84 -0.03 4.21
N PHE A 145 -3.86 -1.17 3.55
CA PHE A 145 -5.03 -1.76 2.94
C PHE A 145 -5.64 -2.84 3.82
N LEU A 146 -6.97 -2.94 3.82
CA LEU A 146 -7.69 -4.02 4.49
C LEU A 146 -8.44 -4.87 3.46
N ASP A 147 -8.36 -6.19 3.65
CA ASP A 147 -9.12 -7.18 2.91
C ASP A 147 -10.40 -7.61 3.67
N GLN A 148 -11.33 -8.29 3.00
CA GLN A 148 -12.55 -8.81 3.63
C GLN A 148 -12.26 -9.82 4.75
N THR A 149 -11.25 -10.67 4.59
CA THR A 149 -11.01 -11.80 5.51
C THR A 149 -10.68 -11.31 6.92
N VAL A 150 -9.83 -10.29 7.03
CA VAL A 150 -9.47 -9.73 8.33
C VAL A 150 -10.64 -9.00 9.02
N LEU A 151 -11.57 -8.44 8.25
CA LEU A 151 -12.76 -7.78 8.79
C LEU A 151 -13.75 -8.76 9.42
N PHE A 152 -13.62 -10.05 9.13
CA PHE A 152 -14.43 -11.12 9.70
C PHE A 152 -13.80 -11.75 10.95
N GLU A 153 -12.54 -11.44 11.23
CA GLU A 153 -11.84 -12.01 12.37
C GLU A 153 -12.39 -11.51 13.71
N ASP A 154 -12.50 -12.46 14.64
CA ASP A 154 -12.95 -12.18 15.99
C ASP A 154 -11.99 -11.23 16.71
N ASP A 155 -12.54 -10.25 17.42
CA ASP A 155 -11.79 -9.26 18.21
C ASP A 155 -10.88 -8.32 17.38
N PHE A 156 -10.84 -8.47 16.04
CA PHE A 156 -10.07 -7.60 15.16
C PHE A 156 -10.43 -6.11 15.36
N SER A 157 -11.72 -5.83 15.56
CA SER A 157 -12.22 -4.47 15.82
C SER A 157 -11.56 -3.78 17.01
N ASN A 158 -11.19 -4.52 18.05
CA ASN A 158 -10.47 -3.99 19.21
C ASN A 158 -8.96 -3.97 18.96
N ALA A 159 -8.44 -5.04 18.36
CA ALA A 159 -7.01 -5.19 18.09
C ALA A 159 -6.48 -4.11 17.14
N ILE A 160 -7.28 -3.66 16.17
CA ILE A 160 -6.88 -2.65 15.17
C ILE A 160 -6.89 -1.21 15.72
N GLN A 161 -7.51 -0.97 16.89
CA GLN A 161 -7.68 0.40 17.44
C GLN A 161 -6.38 1.19 17.62
N PRO A 162 -5.27 0.60 18.11
CA PRO A 162 -4.02 1.33 18.24
C PRO A 162 -3.50 1.84 16.89
N LEU A 163 -3.57 1.01 15.84
CA LEU A 163 -3.19 1.41 14.49
C LEU A 163 -4.17 2.44 13.91
N ALA A 164 -5.47 2.26 14.14
CA ALA A 164 -6.50 3.21 13.71
C ALA A 164 -6.28 4.60 14.33
N LEU A 165 -5.98 4.67 15.63
CA LEU A 165 -5.66 5.92 16.33
C LEU A 165 -4.38 6.56 15.80
N ALA A 166 -3.32 5.75 15.56
CA ALA A 166 -2.07 6.23 14.99
C ALA A 166 -2.26 6.81 13.58
N LEU A 167 -3.09 6.18 12.74
CA LEU A 167 -3.47 6.71 11.42
C LEU A 167 -4.25 8.02 11.55
N LYS A 168 -5.25 8.07 12.44
CA LYS A 168 -6.08 9.27 12.71
C LYS A 168 -5.23 10.48 13.09
N ASN A 169 -4.31 10.30 14.04
CA ASN A 169 -3.46 11.37 14.55
C ASN A 169 -2.54 11.96 13.48
N ARG A 170 -2.35 11.25 12.37
CA ARG A 170 -1.50 11.66 11.23
C ARG A 170 -2.31 12.08 10.01
N GLY A 171 -3.65 12.04 10.09
CA GLY A 171 -4.54 12.32 8.96
C GLY A 171 -4.53 11.22 7.88
N ASN A 172 -4.01 10.03 8.20
CA ASN A 172 -4.02 8.88 7.31
C ASN A 172 -5.27 8.01 7.56
N LYS A 173 -5.61 7.19 6.56
CA LYS A 173 -6.81 6.34 6.57
C LYS A 173 -6.46 4.95 6.05
N PHE A 174 -7.20 3.95 6.50
CA PHE A 174 -7.22 2.64 5.85
C PHE A 174 -7.78 2.77 4.44
N ILE A 175 -7.29 1.95 3.52
CA ILE A 175 -7.80 1.87 2.15
C ILE A 175 -8.51 0.54 1.98
N VAL A 176 -9.76 0.58 1.55
CA VAL A 176 -10.55 -0.63 1.27
C VAL A 176 -10.99 -0.60 -0.19
N PRO A 177 -10.62 -1.60 -1.00
CA PRO A 177 -11.11 -1.67 -2.36
C PRO A 177 -12.64 -1.77 -2.42
N LEU A 178 -13.29 -1.12 -3.40
CA LEU A 178 -14.73 -1.21 -3.62
C LEU A 178 -15.15 -2.68 -3.78
N LYS A 179 -14.30 -3.51 -4.41
CA LYS A 179 -14.56 -4.94 -4.59
C LYS A 179 -14.67 -5.72 -3.29
N VAL A 180 -13.97 -5.29 -2.24
CA VAL A 180 -14.10 -5.86 -0.89
C VAL A 180 -15.47 -5.54 -0.30
N ILE A 181 -15.96 -4.31 -0.50
CA ILE A 181 -17.31 -3.92 -0.05
C ILE A 181 -18.39 -4.72 -0.78
N GLU A 182 -18.28 -4.87 -2.10
CA GLU A 182 -19.20 -5.67 -2.91
C GLU A 182 -19.24 -7.13 -2.45
N ALA A 183 -18.08 -7.72 -2.09
CA ALA A 183 -18.02 -9.09 -1.61
C ALA A 183 -18.67 -9.26 -0.24
N ILE A 184 -18.46 -8.34 0.70
CA ILE A 184 -19.15 -8.34 2.01
C ILE A 184 -20.67 -8.21 1.79
N GLN A 185 -21.11 -7.33 0.87
CA GLN A 185 -22.53 -7.18 0.54
C GLN A 185 -23.14 -8.44 -0.09
N HIS A 186 -22.41 -9.12 -0.95
CA HIS A 186 -22.85 -10.39 -1.52
C HIS A 186 -22.98 -11.47 -0.44
N GLN A 187 -22.04 -11.52 0.51
CA GLN A 187 -22.06 -12.48 1.61
C GLN A 187 -23.22 -12.24 2.59
N LEU A 188 -23.71 -11.00 2.73
CA LEU A 188 -24.96 -10.69 3.47
C LEU A 188 -26.21 -11.35 2.87
N MET A 189 -26.16 -11.72 1.59
CA MET A 189 -27.24 -12.43 0.88
C MET A 189 -27.02 -13.94 0.81
N SER A 190 -25.97 -14.46 1.48
CA SER A 190 -25.67 -15.89 1.52
C SER A 190 -26.78 -16.67 2.22
N PRO A 191 -27.09 -17.92 1.79
CA PRO A 191 -27.99 -18.81 2.51
C PRO A 191 -27.40 -19.31 3.84
N ASN A 192 -26.09 -19.16 4.08
CA ASN A 192 -25.41 -19.60 5.29
C ASN A 192 -25.47 -18.53 6.39
N GLU A 193 -26.08 -18.85 7.53
CA GLU A 193 -26.22 -17.91 8.66
C GLU A 193 -24.88 -17.44 9.23
N ASN A 194 -23.85 -18.30 9.22
CA ASN A 194 -22.51 -17.93 9.70
C ASN A 194 -21.90 -16.85 8.80
N ASP A 195 -21.97 -17.02 7.48
CA ASP A 195 -21.46 -16.07 6.51
C ASP A 195 -22.15 -14.71 6.65
N VAL A 196 -23.48 -14.73 6.82
CA VAL A 196 -24.28 -13.50 7.02
C VAL A 196 -23.90 -12.82 8.34
N SER A 197 -23.63 -13.58 9.40
CA SER A 197 -23.20 -13.05 10.70
C SER A 197 -21.83 -12.35 10.59
N LEU A 198 -20.85 -13.01 9.97
CA LEU A 198 -19.51 -12.46 9.73
C LEU A 198 -19.59 -11.19 8.88
N ALA A 199 -20.35 -11.23 7.79
CA ALA A 199 -20.52 -10.07 6.91
C ALA A 199 -21.21 -8.89 7.62
N LYS A 200 -22.19 -9.14 8.51
CA LYS A 200 -22.80 -8.10 9.35
C LYS A 200 -21.78 -7.46 10.29
N ASN A 201 -20.93 -8.26 10.92
CA ASN A 201 -19.90 -7.77 11.84
C ASN A 201 -18.86 -6.92 11.09
N GLY A 202 -18.33 -7.42 9.96
CA GLY A 202 -17.39 -6.69 9.12
C GLY A 202 -17.96 -5.38 8.58
N MET A 203 -19.22 -5.40 8.11
CA MET A 203 -19.90 -4.18 7.64
C MET A 203 -20.12 -3.17 8.77
N LYS A 204 -20.48 -3.63 9.97
CA LYS A 204 -20.62 -2.75 11.15
C LYS A 204 -19.30 -2.08 11.52
N LEU A 205 -18.20 -2.83 11.47
CA LEU A 205 -16.85 -2.28 11.71
C LEU A 205 -16.49 -1.21 10.68
N LEU A 206 -16.69 -1.51 9.40
CA LEU A 206 -16.42 -0.57 8.30
C LEU A 206 -17.27 0.71 8.41
N MET A 207 -18.55 0.60 8.72
CA MET A 207 -19.42 1.77 8.95
C MET A 207 -18.93 2.60 10.15
N GLY A 208 -18.48 1.95 11.24
CA GLY A 208 -17.87 2.63 12.37
C GLY A 208 -16.62 3.42 11.96
N MET A 209 -15.69 2.76 11.25
CA MET A 209 -14.49 3.41 10.72
C MET A 209 -14.83 4.55 9.75
N GLN A 210 -15.86 4.40 8.92
CA GLN A 210 -16.28 5.43 7.97
C GLN A 210 -16.85 6.67 8.68
N ASN A 211 -17.66 6.47 9.72
CA ASN A 211 -18.21 7.57 10.54
C ASN A 211 -17.10 8.34 11.29
N GLU A 212 -15.98 7.68 11.59
CA GLU A 212 -14.81 8.29 12.19
C GLU A 212 -13.80 8.86 11.17
N GLU A 213 -14.15 8.85 9.89
CA GLU A 213 -13.29 9.23 8.77
C GLU A 213 -11.96 8.45 8.67
N LEU A 214 -11.93 7.20 9.15
CA LEU A 214 -10.75 6.35 9.22
C LEU A 214 -10.54 5.43 8.01
N VAL A 215 -11.50 5.37 7.09
CA VAL A 215 -11.43 4.51 5.90
C VAL A 215 -11.74 5.30 4.64
N ASP A 216 -11.01 5.01 3.58
CA ASP A 216 -11.22 5.50 2.22
C ASP A 216 -11.54 4.32 1.29
N ILE A 217 -12.73 4.34 0.69
CA ILE A 217 -13.18 3.28 -0.21
C ILE A 217 -12.79 3.68 -1.63
N ARG A 218 -11.97 2.86 -2.30
CA ARG A 218 -11.44 3.15 -3.64
C ARG A 218 -11.64 1.99 -4.59
N GLY A 219 -11.82 2.26 -5.87
CA GLY A 219 -11.89 1.22 -6.90
C GLY A 219 -12.87 1.56 -8.01
N GLU A 220 -12.90 0.73 -9.03
CA GLU A 220 -13.77 0.89 -10.18
C GLU A 220 -14.80 -0.24 -10.24
N LYS A 221 -15.99 0.04 -10.78
CA LYS A 221 -17.05 -0.98 -10.94
C LYS A 221 -16.62 -2.14 -11.85
N ASN A 222 -15.62 -1.93 -12.70
CA ASN A 222 -15.13 -2.91 -13.66
C ASN A 222 -14.03 -3.80 -13.08
N ASP A 223 -13.64 -3.60 -11.81
CA ASP A 223 -12.69 -4.47 -11.12
C ASP A 223 -13.19 -5.92 -11.11
N VAL A 224 -12.35 -6.83 -11.64
CA VAL A 224 -12.74 -8.22 -11.93
C VAL A 224 -12.97 -9.00 -10.63
N ASN A 225 -11.95 -9.06 -9.78
CA ASN A 225 -12.01 -9.75 -8.49
C ASN A 225 -10.99 -9.14 -7.51
N ILE A 226 -11.21 -9.37 -6.21
CA ILE A 226 -10.43 -8.80 -5.10
C ILE A 226 -8.93 -9.01 -5.31
N VAL A 227 -8.52 -10.24 -5.62
CA VAL A 227 -7.11 -10.61 -5.76
C VAL A 227 -6.44 -9.85 -6.91
N SER A 228 -7.05 -9.84 -8.09
CA SER A 228 -6.54 -9.11 -9.25
C SER A 228 -6.48 -7.60 -9.03
N THR A 229 -7.45 -7.05 -8.29
CA THR A 229 -7.47 -5.63 -7.92
C THR A 229 -6.30 -5.30 -7.00
N PHE A 230 -6.07 -6.08 -5.94
CA PHE A 230 -4.92 -5.87 -5.07
C PHE A 230 -3.59 -6.02 -5.82
N VAL A 231 -3.41 -7.08 -6.59
CA VAL A 231 -2.16 -7.33 -7.34
C VAL A 231 -1.86 -6.18 -8.31
N SER A 232 -2.86 -5.71 -9.08
CA SER A 232 -2.66 -4.63 -10.05
C SER A 232 -2.38 -3.28 -9.38
N VAL A 233 -3.10 -2.94 -8.31
CA VAL A 233 -2.86 -1.73 -7.52
C VAL A 233 -1.47 -1.77 -6.90
N PHE A 234 -1.08 -2.88 -6.29
CA PHE A 234 0.20 -2.99 -5.60
C PHE A 234 1.37 -2.98 -6.58
N ALA A 235 1.26 -3.69 -7.71
CA ALA A 235 2.27 -3.66 -8.76
C ALA A 235 2.48 -2.24 -9.34
N LYS A 236 1.40 -1.46 -9.49
CA LYS A 236 1.47 -0.08 -9.97
C LYS A 236 2.09 0.87 -8.95
N PHE A 237 1.64 0.81 -7.68
CA PHE A 237 1.95 1.85 -6.71
C PHE A 237 3.15 1.54 -5.81
N LYS A 238 3.66 0.29 -5.77
CA LYS A 238 4.87 -0.04 -5.00
C LYS A 238 6.12 0.68 -5.49
N CYS A 239 6.11 1.26 -6.69
CA CYS A 239 7.23 2.02 -7.24
C CYS A 239 7.30 3.46 -6.70
N VAL A 240 6.25 3.94 -6.03
CA VAL A 240 6.14 5.33 -5.57
C VAL A 240 5.67 5.46 -4.13
N ASN A 241 5.12 4.40 -3.55
CA ASN A 241 4.58 4.35 -2.19
C ASN A 241 5.00 3.07 -1.49
N ARG A 242 5.17 3.14 -0.17
CA ARG A 242 5.19 1.95 0.69
C ARG A 242 3.78 1.49 0.96
N LEU A 243 3.53 0.22 0.71
CA LEU A 243 2.20 -0.38 0.80
C LEU A 243 2.20 -1.45 1.89
N ALA A 244 1.13 -1.49 2.67
CA ALA A 244 0.86 -2.55 3.61
C ALA A 244 -0.51 -3.14 3.32
N ILE A 245 -0.67 -4.45 3.49
CA ILE A 245 -1.97 -5.12 3.46
C ILE A 245 -2.15 -5.96 4.72
N ILE A 246 -3.36 -5.94 5.27
CA ILE A 246 -3.77 -6.85 6.34
C ILE A 246 -4.80 -7.81 5.75
N THR A 247 -4.45 -9.09 5.66
CA THR A 247 -5.29 -10.15 5.10
C THR A 247 -5.02 -11.48 5.81
N CYS A 248 -6.08 -12.26 5.96
CA CYS A 248 -6.04 -13.64 6.42
C CYS A 248 -6.23 -14.63 5.25
N ASP A 249 -6.29 -14.15 4.00
CA ASP A 249 -6.30 -14.98 2.78
C ASP A 249 -4.85 -15.29 2.36
N ALA A 250 -4.40 -16.52 2.57
CA ALA A 250 -3.06 -16.95 2.19
C ALA A 250 -2.80 -16.90 0.68
N LYS A 251 -3.82 -17.12 -0.16
CA LYS A 251 -3.65 -17.02 -1.62
C LYS A 251 -3.38 -15.58 -2.02
N LEU A 252 -4.11 -14.63 -1.43
CA LEU A 252 -3.85 -13.20 -1.62
C LEU A 252 -2.47 -12.82 -1.09
N ALA A 253 -2.14 -13.23 0.14
CA ALA A 253 -0.84 -12.97 0.77
C ALA A 253 0.31 -13.47 -0.12
N LYS A 254 0.25 -14.72 -0.60
CA LYS A 254 1.23 -15.32 -1.51
C LYS A 254 1.43 -14.51 -2.78
N GLN A 255 0.34 -14.08 -3.43
CA GLN A 255 0.44 -13.30 -4.66
C GLN A 255 1.06 -11.91 -4.42
N ILE A 256 0.72 -11.26 -3.31
CA ILE A 256 1.28 -9.96 -2.96
C ILE A 256 2.74 -10.06 -2.53
N MET A 257 3.11 -11.09 -1.76
CA MET A 257 4.51 -11.36 -1.42
C MET A 257 5.36 -11.66 -2.66
N GLY A 258 4.78 -12.30 -3.69
CA GLY A 258 5.44 -12.50 -4.99
C GLY A 258 5.83 -11.20 -5.70
N LEU A 259 5.21 -10.07 -5.37
CA LEU A 259 5.57 -8.75 -5.90
C LEU A 259 6.82 -8.16 -5.23
N ASN A 260 7.27 -8.69 -4.09
CA ASN A 260 8.50 -8.26 -3.39
C ASN A 260 9.79 -8.79 -4.03
N ASN A 261 9.74 -9.12 -5.31
CA ASN A 261 10.90 -9.55 -6.07
C ASN A 261 11.77 -8.34 -6.47
N ASP A 262 13.05 -8.39 -6.13
CA ASP A 262 14.05 -7.37 -6.46
C ASP A 262 14.13 -7.03 -7.97
N ALA A 263 13.80 -7.98 -8.84
CA ALA A 263 13.79 -7.78 -10.29
C ALA A 263 12.65 -6.85 -10.76
N LEU A 264 11.55 -6.77 -10.01
CA LEU A 264 10.41 -5.91 -10.34
C LEU A 264 10.64 -4.44 -9.96
N GLY A 265 11.66 -4.15 -9.13
CA GLY A 265 11.88 -2.82 -8.55
C GLY A 265 10.74 -2.39 -7.62
N GLY A 266 10.86 -1.23 -6.97
CA GLY A 266 9.85 -0.75 -6.01
C GLY A 266 10.14 -1.11 -4.55
N PHE A 267 9.39 -0.50 -3.65
CA PHE A 267 9.41 -0.79 -2.21
C PHE A 267 8.86 -2.20 -1.93
N ASN A 268 9.38 -2.84 -0.90
CA ASN A 268 8.79 -4.07 -0.39
C ASN A 268 7.44 -3.76 0.25
N ILE A 269 6.47 -4.61 -0.06
CA ILE A 269 5.12 -4.55 0.48
C ILE A 269 5.12 -5.30 1.82
N LEU A 270 4.59 -4.65 2.84
CA LEU A 270 4.37 -5.25 4.15
C LEU A 270 3.07 -6.07 4.13
N VAL A 271 3.13 -7.37 4.36
CA VAL A 271 1.96 -8.26 4.37
C VAL A 271 1.75 -8.76 5.79
N LEU A 272 0.61 -8.41 6.38
CA LEU A 272 0.24 -8.74 7.76
C LEU A 272 -0.97 -9.68 7.80
N LYS A 273 -0.99 -10.57 8.78
CA LYS A 273 -2.15 -11.35 9.22
C LYS A 273 -2.54 -10.98 10.64
N TYR A 274 -3.75 -11.32 11.02
CA TYR A 274 -4.22 -11.20 12.40
C TYR A 274 -4.87 -12.52 12.83
N SER A 275 -4.61 -12.92 14.07
CA SER A 275 -5.37 -13.97 14.74
C SER A 275 -5.59 -13.56 16.20
N LYS A 276 -6.69 -14.01 16.79
CA LYS A 276 -6.98 -13.72 18.21
C LYS A 276 -5.91 -14.27 19.16
N ALA A 277 -5.27 -15.39 18.81
CA ALA A 277 -4.27 -16.03 19.65
C ALA A 277 -2.93 -15.29 19.64
N ASN A 278 -2.49 -14.84 18.46
CA ASN A 278 -1.14 -14.33 18.26
C ASN A 278 -1.10 -12.83 17.97
N GLY A 279 -2.26 -12.17 17.84
CA GLY A 279 -2.37 -10.78 17.42
C GLY A 279 -1.95 -10.60 15.95
N PHE A 280 -1.40 -9.42 15.65
CA PHE A 280 -0.89 -9.10 14.31
C PHE A 280 0.48 -9.73 14.09
N GLN A 281 0.68 -10.36 12.94
CA GLN A 281 1.95 -10.99 12.56
C GLN A 281 2.26 -10.69 11.10
N LYS A 282 3.52 -10.79 10.71
CA LYS A 282 3.90 -10.79 9.29
C LYS A 282 3.57 -12.16 8.68
N TRP A 283 3.22 -12.16 7.40
CA TRP A 283 3.23 -13.41 6.64
C TRP A 283 4.66 -13.83 6.34
N GLU A 284 4.98 -15.10 6.61
CA GLU A 284 6.25 -15.71 6.27
C GLU A 284 6.10 -16.69 5.09
N GLN A 285 7.20 -17.03 4.42
CA GLN A 285 7.15 -18.02 3.33
C GLN A 285 6.74 -19.42 3.83
N GLU A 286 7.09 -19.75 5.07
CA GLU A 286 6.77 -21.04 5.71
C GLU A 286 5.27 -21.18 5.99
N ASP A 287 4.60 -20.10 6.44
CA ASP A 287 3.15 -20.06 6.66
C ASP A 287 2.34 -20.49 5.42
N LEU A 288 2.86 -20.18 4.22
CA LEU A 288 2.18 -20.43 2.95
C LEU A 288 2.38 -21.88 2.47
N CYS A 289 3.40 -22.58 2.96
CA CYS A 289 3.65 -23.98 2.64
C CYS A 289 2.81 -24.92 3.52
N ASP A 290 2.63 -24.57 4.80
CA ASP A 290 1.84 -25.37 5.74
C ASP A 290 0.35 -25.38 5.37
N GLU A 291 -0.20 -24.25 4.90
CA GLU A 291 -1.59 -24.21 4.41
C GLU A 291 -1.81 -25.03 3.12
N GLU A 292 -0.82 -25.14 2.23
CA GLU A 292 -0.92 -26.00 1.03
C GLU A 292 -0.96 -27.49 1.42
N ILE A 293 -0.25 -27.85 2.49
CA ILE A 293 -0.30 -29.19 3.06
C ILE A 293 -1.67 -29.44 3.71
N GLU A 294 -2.19 -28.52 4.52
CA GLU A 294 -3.52 -28.67 5.13
C GLU A 294 -4.66 -28.71 4.09
N GLN A 295 -4.63 -27.87 3.06
CA GLN A 295 -5.62 -27.88 1.98
C GLN A 295 -5.54 -29.16 1.14
N SER A 296 -4.34 -29.71 0.90
CA SER A 296 -4.17 -30.98 0.19
C SER A 296 -4.62 -32.19 1.00
N ILE A 297 -4.46 -32.15 2.33
CA ILE A 297 -5.00 -33.19 3.24
C ILE A 297 -6.53 -33.12 3.28
N MET A 298 -7.12 -31.92 3.42
CA MET A 298 -8.57 -31.71 3.41
C MET A 298 -9.25 -32.09 2.08
N MET A 299 -8.54 -32.00 0.95
CA MET A 299 -9.04 -32.49 -0.34
C MET A 299 -8.99 -34.02 -0.46
N ASN A 300 -8.04 -34.69 0.21
CA ASN A 300 -7.93 -36.15 0.21
C ASN A 300 -8.91 -36.83 1.18
N ASP A 301 -9.31 -36.17 2.27
CA ASP A 301 -10.29 -36.70 3.23
C ASP A 301 -11.74 -36.72 2.68
N ASN A 302 -12.01 -36.04 1.55
CA ASN A 302 -13.29 -36.13 0.85
C ASN A 302 -13.38 -37.34 -0.10
N ASP A 303 -12.32 -38.13 -0.22
CA ASP A 303 -12.23 -39.31 -1.09
C ASP A 303 -11.96 -40.61 -0.30
N GLU A 304 -12.62 -40.81 0.85
CA GLU A 304 -12.72 -42.14 1.47
C GLU A 304 -14.02 -42.87 1.10
N LEU A 305 -13.90 -43.69 0.05
CA LEU A 305 -14.30 -45.11 -0.05
C LEU A 305 -15.71 -45.49 0.46
N LYS A 306 -16.65 -45.62 -0.48
CA LYS A 306 -17.72 -46.64 -0.37
C LYS A 306 -17.14 -48.00 -0.76
N PRO A 307 -17.32 -49.06 0.05
CA PRO A 307 -16.87 -50.40 -0.32
C PRO A 307 -17.74 -50.94 -1.46
N GLU A 308 -17.06 -51.45 -2.48
CA GLU A 308 -17.66 -52.15 -3.62
C GLU A 308 -18.38 -53.42 -3.17
N ASP A 309 -19.67 -53.53 -3.49
CA ASP A 309 -20.37 -54.81 -3.53
C ASP A 309 -20.33 -55.35 -4.96
N SER A 310 -19.62 -56.47 -5.10
CA SER A 310 -19.52 -57.28 -6.31
C SER A 310 -20.89 -57.82 -6.75
N SER A 311 -21.24 -57.71 -8.03
CA SER A 311 -21.71 -58.87 -8.82
C SER A 311 -22.07 -58.54 -10.28
N THR A 312 -21.55 -59.43 -11.15
CA THR A 312 -22.11 -59.90 -12.43
C THR A 312 -21.98 -59.06 -13.72
N ALA A 313 -21.02 -59.51 -14.53
CA ALA A 313 -21.20 -60.05 -15.89
C ALA A 313 -21.50 -59.11 -17.07
N GLY A 314 -20.63 -59.15 -18.10
CA GLY A 314 -21.04 -58.83 -19.48
C GLY A 314 -19.98 -58.26 -20.43
N LEU A 315 -19.10 -59.13 -20.94
CA LEU A 315 -18.51 -59.21 -22.30
C LEU A 315 -18.57 -58.02 -23.32
N LYS A 316 -17.41 -57.84 -23.99
CA LYS A 316 -17.12 -57.37 -25.38
C LYS A 316 -17.44 -55.89 -25.68
N GLY A 317 -16.68 -55.11 -26.46
CA GLY A 317 -15.64 -55.31 -27.48
C GLY A 317 -15.71 -54.12 -28.46
N TRP A 318 -14.67 -53.96 -29.30
CA TRP A 318 -14.45 -52.97 -30.39
C TRP A 318 -13.57 -51.79 -29.99
N GLU A 319 -12.27 -51.80 -30.33
CA GLU A 319 -11.65 -51.54 -31.64
C GLU A 319 -11.89 -50.12 -32.16
N SER A 320 -10.76 -49.44 -32.35
CA SER A 320 -10.56 -48.16 -33.02
C SER A 320 -11.21 -48.10 -34.39
N ILE A 321 -11.61 -46.90 -34.82
CA ILE A 321 -11.49 -46.37 -36.20
C ILE A 321 -11.58 -44.83 -36.12
N ASP A 322 -10.62 -44.21 -36.83
CA ASP A 322 -10.41 -42.81 -37.28
C ASP A 322 -10.38 -41.64 -36.30
#